data_AF-A0A0G1S5R2-F1
#
_entry.id   AF-A0A0G1S5R2-F1
#
_cell.length_a   1.000
_cell.length_b   1.000
_cell.length_c   1.000
_cell.angle_alpha   90.00
_cell.angle_beta   90.00
_cell.angle_gamma   90.00
#
_symmetry.space_group_name_H-M   'P 1'
#
loop_
_entity.id
_entity.type
_entity.pdbx_description
1 polymer ?
#
loop_
_entity_poly.entity_id
_entity_poly.type
_entity_poly.pdbx_seq_one_letter_code
_entity_poly.pdbx_strand_id
1 'polypeptide(L)'
;VQMMIPRIIITLLLVTFSYAIAGFVLDLIYVVISLLISSFGSVINAPLAISQVTGPITNFFFYYLMVWMAFGIAVPILGPLFTAVMTIIILFLIFKVWWLLLKTYITLMFLIILGPWQIMLGLLPNNQGFSSWFKNLIAHASVFVVIPIMFIFSTLFWNIQDLLVSFANQVPLLAQIYAFIADLIGATGSGNIAGELPHLPLFSTGDFIFNLAIGYAILALMPKAADMVRDAIKAPAFKYGTAPPSNTAPLLVNH
;
A
#
# COMPACT_ATOMS: atom_id res chain seq x y z
N VAL A 1 -11.12 -37.30 26.85
CA VAL A 1 -10.46 -38.08 25.77
C VAL A 1 -11.32 -38.21 24.50
N GLN A 2 -12.66 -38.33 24.59
CA GLN A 2 -13.54 -38.58 23.44
C GLN A 2 -13.55 -37.46 22.36
N MET A 3 -13.34 -36.19 22.72
CA MET A 3 -13.24 -35.08 21.75
C MET A 3 -11.83 -34.88 21.14
N MET A 4 -10.83 -35.67 21.56
CA MET A 4 -9.46 -35.51 21.06
C MET A 4 -9.24 -36.21 19.72
N ILE A 5 -9.89 -37.35 19.49
CA ILE A 5 -9.76 -38.11 18.23
C ILE A 5 -10.23 -37.28 17.02
N PRO A 6 -11.42 -36.64 17.04
CA PRO A 6 -11.85 -35.80 15.91
C PRO A 6 -10.91 -34.63 15.63
N ARG A 7 -10.37 -33.99 16.68
CA ARG A 7 -9.46 -32.84 16.56
C ARG A 7 -8.12 -33.23 15.92
N ILE A 8 -7.60 -34.42 16.26
CA ILE A 8 -6.35 -34.94 15.66
C ILE A 8 -6.53 -35.17 14.16
N ILE A 9 -7.63 -35.82 13.74
CA ILE A 9 -7.92 -36.11 12.33
C ILE A 9 -7.99 -34.80 11.51
N ILE A 10 -8.73 -33.80 12.00
CA ILE A 10 -8.87 -32.51 11.32
C ILE A 10 -7.51 -31.80 11.21
N THR A 11 -6.72 -31.83 12.28
CA THR A 11 -5.42 -31.15 12.28
C THR A 11 -4.45 -31.82 11.31
N LEU A 12 -4.40 -33.16 11.27
CA LEU A 12 -3.53 -33.88 10.34
C LEU A 12 -3.90 -33.57 8.88
N LEU A 13 -5.20 -33.47 8.58
CA LEU A 13 -5.69 -33.03 7.27
C LEU A 13 -5.17 -31.60 6.95
N LEU A 14 -5.34 -30.65 7.87
CA LEU A 14 -4.88 -29.26 7.69
C LEU A 14 -3.36 -29.16 7.51
N VAL A 15 -2.59 -30.01 8.18
CA VAL A 15 -1.13 -30.10 8.04
C VAL A 15 -0.77 -30.52 6.60
N THR A 16 -1.42 -31.55 6.06
CA THR A 16 -1.17 -32.01 4.69
C THR A 16 -1.55 -30.99 3.63
N PHE A 17 -2.59 -30.19 3.87
CA PHE A 17 -3.03 -29.13 2.96
C PHE A 17 -2.36 -27.77 3.21
N SER A 18 -1.49 -27.62 4.21
CA SER A 18 -0.96 -26.31 4.63
C SER A 18 -0.28 -25.54 3.49
N TYR A 19 0.53 -26.23 2.67
CA TYR A 19 1.18 -25.63 1.49
C TYR A 19 0.17 -25.23 0.40
N ALA A 20 -0.84 -26.07 0.15
CA ALA A 20 -1.90 -25.79 -0.83
C ALA A 20 -2.75 -24.58 -0.40
N ILE A 21 -3.10 -24.50 0.89
CA ILE A 21 -3.82 -23.35 1.46
C ILE A 21 -2.98 -22.08 1.35
N ALA A 22 -1.68 -22.16 1.64
CA ALA A 22 -0.78 -21.02 1.49
C ALA A 22 -0.67 -20.54 0.03
N GLY A 23 -0.50 -21.48 -0.91
CA GLY A 23 -0.49 -21.17 -2.34
C GLY A 23 -1.79 -20.51 -2.80
N PHE A 24 -2.94 -21.02 -2.34
CA PHE A 24 -4.24 -20.42 -2.63
C PHE A 24 -4.38 -18.99 -2.10
N VAL A 25 -3.89 -18.70 -0.89
CA VAL A 25 -3.88 -17.33 -0.35
C VAL A 25 -3.02 -16.40 -1.19
N LEU A 26 -1.85 -16.86 -1.65
CA LEU A 26 -0.99 -16.06 -2.52
C LEU A 26 -1.62 -15.81 -3.89
N ASP A 27 -2.27 -16.81 -4.48
CA ASP A 27 -3.00 -16.66 -5.74
C ASP A 27 -4.14 -15.65 -5.62
N LEU A 28 -4.94 -15.75 -4.54
CA LEU A 28 -6.03 -14.83 -4.24
C LEU A 28 -5.54 -13.37 -4.15
N ILE A 29 -4.35 -13.15 -3.61
CA ILE A 29 -3.76 -11.80 -3.51
C ILE A 29 -3.49 -11.19 -4.88
N TYR A 30 -2.95 -11.95 -5.83
CA TYR A 30 -2.74 -11.47 -7.19
C TYR A 30 -4.07 -11.18 -7.90
N VAL A 31 -5.09 -12.01 -7.68
CA VAL A 31 -6.45 -11.76 -8.19
C VAL A 31 -7.02 -10.47 -7.60
N VAL A 32 -6.92 -10.27 -6.28
CA VAL A 32 -7.40 -9.05 -5.60
C VAL A 32 -6.68 -7.81 -6.12
N ILE A 33 -5.36 -7.86 -6.29
CA ILE A 33 -4.59 -6.74 -6.84
C ILE A 33 -5.07 -6.42 -8.27
N SER A 34 -5.22 -7.42 -9.12
CA SER A 34 -5.64 -7.25 -10.51
C SER A 34 -7.09 -6.72 -10.64
N LEU A 35 -7.99 -7.22 -9.79
CA LEU A 35 -9.37 -6.74 -9.70
C LEU A 35 -9.42 -5.27 -9.26
N LEU A 36 -8.65 -4.90 -8.25
CA LEU A 36 -8.61 -3.52 -7.78
C LEU A 36 -8.02 -2.60 -8.85
N ILE A 37 -6.89 -2.97 -9.45
CA ILE A 37 -6.28 -2.20 -10.54
C ILE A 37 -7.27 -1.99 -11.70
N SER A 38 -7.94 -3.05 -12.16
CA SER A 38 -8.92 -2.95 -13.25
C SER A 38 -10.13 -2.10 -12.86
N SER A 39 -10.57 -2.12 -11.60
CA SER A 39 -11.67 -1.27 -11.11
C SER A 39 -11.31 0.23 -11.11
N PHE A 40 -10.05 0.58 -10.85
CA PHE A 40 -9.56 1.95 -10.90
C PHE A 40 -9.09 2.39 -12.30
N GLY A 41 -9.02 1.48 -13.27
CA GLY A 41 -8.50 1.75 -14.61
C GLY A 41 -9.30 2.79 -15.40
N SER A 42 -10.55 3.07 -15.05
CA SER A 42 -11.34 4.12 -15.71
C SER A 42 -11.16 5.51 -15.10
N VAL A 43 -10.58 5.62 -13.88
CA VAL A 43 -10.43 6.89 -13.13
C VAL A 43 -9.01 7.46 -13.27
N ILE A 44 -8.04 6.59 -13.52
CA ILE A 44 -6.64 6.92 -13.73
C ILE A 44 -6.37 6.68 -15.21
N ASN A 45 -5.40 7.37 -15.82
CA ASN A 45 -4.86 6.95 -17.10
C ASN A 45 -4.29 5.51 -16.98
N ALA A 46 -5.18 4.52 -17.12
CA ALA A 46 -4.99 3.12 -16.77
C ALA A 46 -3.66 2.58 -17.29
N PRO A 47 -3.28 2.83 -18.55
CA PRO A 47 -2.04 2.29 -19.10
C PRO A 47 -0.79 2.74 -18.32
N LEU A 48 -0.75 4.00 -17.88
CA LEU A 48 0.37 4.54 -17.11
C LEU A 48 0.37 4.01 -15.68
N ALA A 49 -0.75 4.07 -14.97
CA ALA A 49 -0.85 3.58 -13.59
C ALA A 49 -0.58 2.07 -13.50
N ILE A 50 -1.11 1.28 -14.44
CA ILE A 50 -0.88 -0.16 -14.53
C ILE A 50 0.60 -0.44 -14.81
N SER A 51 1.22 0.27 -15.76
CA SER A 51 2.64 0.13 -16.08
C SER A 51 3.57 0.53 -14.93
N GLN A 52 3.17 1.51 -14.11
CA GLN A 52 3.95 1.92 -12.94
C GLN A 52 3.80 0.97 -11.75
N VAL A 53 2.61 0.37 -11.55
CA VAL A 53 2.32 -0.53 -10.40
C VAL A 53 2.82 -1.94 -10.65
N THR A 54 2.66 -2.43 -11.88
CA THR A 54 3.04 -3.80 -12.27
C THR A 54 4.46 -3.87 -12.86
N GLY A 55 5.05 -2.73 -13.19
CA GLY A 55 6.40 -2.63 -13.73
C GLY A 55 7.50 -2.76 -12.68
N PRO A 56 8.77 -2.74 -13.12
CA PRO A 56 9.92 -2.74 -12.22
C PRO A 56 9.92 -1.52 -11.29
N ILE A 57 10.58 -1.63 -10.13
CA ILE A 57 10.73 -0.53 -9.15
C ILE A 57 11.36 0.73 -9.80
N THR A 58 12.11 0.58 -10.90
CA THR A 58 12.63 1.72 -11.68
C THR A 58 11.53 2.60 -12.25
N ASN A 59 10.44 2.01 -12.75
CA ASN A 59 9.31 2.75 -13.32
C ASN A 59 8.67 3.63 -12.24
N PHE A 60 8.41 3.04 -11.06
CA PHE A 60 7.95 3.77 -9.87
C PHE A 60 8.88 4.94 -9.53
N PHE A 61 10.20 4.71 -9.49
CA PHE A 61 11.17 5.76 -9.16
C PHE A 61 11.12 6.92 -10.16
N PHE A 62 11.16 6.61 -11.46
CA PHE A 62 11.13 7.62 -12.52
C PHE A 62 9.80 8.40 -12.56
N TYR A 63 8.67 7.75 -12.26
CA TYR A 63 7.36 8.41 -12.19
C TYR A 63 7.34 9.57 -11.17
N TYR A 64 7.86 9.36 -9.97
CA TYR A 64 7.94 10.43 -8.95
C TYR A 64 9.07 11.42 -9.21
N LEU A 65 10.14 11.00 -9.87
CA LEU A 65 11.27 11.87 -10.19
C LEU A 65 10.94 12.84 -11.34
N MET A 66 10.08 12.45 -12.28
CA MET A 66 9.85 13.18 -13.54
C MET A 66 9.43 14.65 -13.33
N VAL A 67 8.53 14.92 -12.38
CA VAL A 67 8.10 16.29 -12.03
C VAL A 67 9.28 17.13 -11.55
N TRP A 68 10.14 16.54 -10.73
CA TRP A 68 11.31 17.24 -10.20
C TRP A 68 12.40 17.42 -11.22
N MET A 69 12.58 16.50 -12.16
CA MET A 69 13.48 16.72 -13.28
C MET A 69 13.00 17.90 -14.13
N ALA A 70 11.70 17.97 -14.45
CA ALA A 70 11.12 19.09 -15.20
C ALA A 70 11.31 20.43 -14.45
N PHE A 71 11.07 20.46 -13.14
CA PHE A 71 11.32 21.65 -12.31
C PHE A 71 12.81 22.07 -12.33
N GLY A 72 13.72 21.10 -12.24
CA GLY A 72 15.16 21.33 -12.28
C GLY A 72 15.62 22.00 -13.58
N ILE A 73 15.00 21.63 -14.70
CA ILE A 73 15.26 22.23 -16.01
C ILE A 73 14.58 23.61 -16.13
N ALA A 74 13.33 23.73 -15.66
CA ALA A 74 12.54 24.96 -15.79
C ALA A 74 13.06 26.12 -14.94
N VAL A 75 13.75 25.83 -13.83
CA VAL A 75 14.35 26.83 -12.92
C VAL A 75 15.86 26.58 -12.85
N PRO A 76 16.69 27.07 -13.79
CA PRO A 76 18.06 26.59 -13.96
C PRO A 76 19.01 26.84 -12.77
N ILE A 77 18.72 27.84 -11.93
CA ILE A 77 19.61 28.23 -10.82
C ILE A 77 19.21 27.50 -9.53
N LEU A 78 17.93 27.58 -9.13
CA LEU A 78 17.44 26.98 -7.87
C LEU A 78 16.87 25.57 -8.05
N GLY A 79 16.40 25.26 -9.26
CA GLY A 79 15.76 23.99 -9.61
C GLY A 79 16.65 22.78 -9.37
N PRO A 80 17.91 22.74 -9.86
CA PRO A 80 18.78 21.57 -9.69
C PRO A 80 18.99 21.18 -8.21
N LEU A 81 19.14 22.18 -7.32
CA LEU A 81 19.27 21.94 -5.88
C LEU A 81 17.99 21.32 -5.31
N PHE A 82 16.83 21.85 -5.68
CA PHE A 82 15.55 21.34 -5.21
C PHE A 82 15.26 19.92 -5.73
N THR A 83 15.56 19.65 -7.00
CA THR A 83 15.47 18.30 -7.59
C THR A 83 16.38 17.31 -6.87
N ALA A 84 17.60 17.70 -6.51
CA ALA A 84 18.52 16.84 -5.76
C ALA A 84 17.95 16.49 -4.38
N VAL A 85 17.42 17.47 -3.65
CA VAL A 85 16.77 17.25 -2.34
C VAL A 85 15.58 16.29 -2.47
N MET A 86 14.70 16.53 -3.44
CA MET A 86 13.52 15.67 -3.66
C MET A 86 13.89 14.26 -4.09
N THR A 87 14.95 14.10 -4.86
CA THR A 87 15.49 12.78 -5.23
C THR A 87 15.93 11.98 -4.00
N ILE A 88 16.65 12.63 -3.08
CA ILE A 88 17.08 12.00 -1.82
C ILE A 88 15.87 11.57 -0.99
N ILE A 89 14.83 12.41 -0.91
CA ILE A 89 13.58 12.09 -0.19
C ILE A 89 12.91 10.86 -0.81
N ILE A 90 12.71 10.83 -2.14
CA ILE A 90 12.06 9.71 -2.85
C ILE A 90 12.86 8.41 -2.65
N LEU A 91 14.19 8.45 -2.78
CA LEU A 91 15.05 7.29 -2.56
C LEU A 91 14.87 6.73 -1.14
N PHE A 92 14.83 7.60 -0.13
CA PHE A 92 14.58 7.18 1.24
C PHE A 92 13.20 6.53 1.42
N LEU A 93 12.15 7.10 0.83
CA LEU A 93 10.78 6.54 0.90
C LEU A 93 10.69 5.17 0.21
N ILE A 94 11.29 5.03 -0.97
CA ILE A 94 11.33 3.76 -1.71
C ILE A 94 12.10 2.71 -0.94
N PHE A 95 13.27 3.05 -0.41
CA PHE A 95 14.06 2.13 0.39
C PHE A 95 13.25 1.62 1.61
N LYS A 96 12.49 2.51 2.25
CA LYS A 96 11.60 2.14 3.38
C LYS A 96 10.50 1.16 2.95
N VAL A 97 9.87 1.36 1.79
CA VAL A 97 8.84 0.44 1.24
C VAL A 97 9.47 -0.89 0.85
N TRP A 98 10.61 -0.86 0.15
CA TRP A 98 11.35 -2.05 -0.25
C TRP A 98 11.75 -2.90 0.96
N TRP A 99 12.25 -2.27 2.02
CA TRP A 99 12.63 -2.96 3.26
C TRP A 99 11.44 -3.64 3.94
N LEU A 100 10.27 -2.98 3.96
CA LEU A 100 9.04 -3.58 4.50
C LEU A 100 8.61 -4.81 3.70
N LEU A 101 8.61 -4.71 2.37
CA LEU A 101 8.25 -5.82 1.49
C LEU A 101 9.20 -7.00 1.68
N LEU A 102 10.52 -6.76 1.75
CA LEU A 102 11.52 -7.79 2.00
C LEU A 102 11.28 -8.50 3.33
N LYS A 103 11.10 -7.74 4.43
CA LYS A 103 10.80 -8.31 5.75
C LYS A 103 9.54 -9.18 5.71
N THR A 104 8.52 -8.73 5.02
CA THR A 104 7.24 -9.43 4.94
C THR A 104 7.33 -10.68 4.07
N TYR A 105 8.05 -10.62 2.96
CA TYR A 105 8.35 -11.75 2.09
C TYR A 105 9.06 -12.88 2.86
N ILE A 106 10.14 -12.54 3.55
CA ILE A 106 10.91 -13.51 4.35
C ILE A 106 10.00 -14.13 5.42
N THR A 107 9.15 -13.33 6.07
CA THR A 107 8.21 -13.84 7.07
C THR A 107 7.18 -14.80 6.47
N LEU A 108 6.65 -14.51 5.28
CA LEU A 108 5.75 -15.44 4.57
C LEU A 108 6.45 -16.75 4.22
N MET A 109 7.69 -16.70 3.73
CA MET A 109 8.48 -17.91 3.47
C MET A 109 8.57 -18.79 4.72
N PHE A 110 8.91 -18.20 5.87
CA PHE A 110 8.93 -18.94 7.13
C PHE A 110 7.56 -19.47 7.56
N LEU A 111 6.48 -18.68 7.40
CA LEU A 111 5.12 -19.11 7.73
C LEU A 111 4.62 -20.28 6.87
N ILE A 112 5.04 -20.33 5.62
CA ILE A 112 4.68 -21.41 4.69
C ILE A 112 5.47 -22.66 5.02
N ILE A 113 6.79 -22.53 5.20
CA ILE A 113 7.68 -23.67 5.53
C ILE A 113 7.34 -24.27 6.89
N LEU A 114 7.09 -23.42 7.90
CA LEU A 114 6.77 -23.85 9.27
C LEU A 114 5.27 -24.06 9.51
N GLY A 115 4.42 -23.81 8.52
CA GLY A 115 2.97 -23.90 8.63
C GLY A 115 2.46 -25.24 9.15
N PRO A 116 2.88 -26.38 8.57
CA PRO A 116 2.52 -27.72 9.06
C PRO A 116 2.81 -27.89 10.56
N TRP A 117 3.98 -27.44 11.01
CA TRP A 117 4.38 -27.55 12.41
C TRP A 117 3.58 -26.63 13.33
N GLN A 118 3.34 -25.38 12.92
CA GLN A 118 2.50 -24.44 13.70
C GLN A 118 1.06 -24.93 13.87
N ILE A 119 0.51 -25.60 12.85
CA ILE A 119 -0.82 -26.21 12.91
C ILE A 119 -0.85 -27.38 13.90
N MET A 120 0.17 -28.26 13.90
CA MET A 120 0.29 -29.39 14.83
C MET A 120 0.34 -28.94 16.30
N LEU A 121 1.02 -27.83 16.58
CA LEU A 121 1.08 -27.26 17.94
C LEU A 121 -0.31 -26.81 18.46
N GLY A 122 -1.30 -26.67 17.59
CA GLY A 122 -2.71 -26.43 17.96
C GLY A 122 -3.43 -27.64 18.56
N LEU A 123 -2.81 -28.82 18.53
CA LEU A 123 -3.33 -30.02 19.22
C LEU A 123 -3.16 -29.93 20.73
N LEU A 124 -2.22 -29.10 21.19
CA LEU A 124 -2.02 -28.85 22.62
C LEU A 124 -3.23 -28.09 23.19
N PRO A 125 -3.69 -28.46 24.40
CA PRO A 125 -4.76 -27.74 25.06
C PRO A 125 -4.38 -26.25 25.22
N ASN A 126 -5.35 -25.36 25.01
CA ASN A 126 -5.22 -23.89 25.08
C ASN A 126 -4.44 -23.19 23.94
N ASN A 127 -4.11 -23.87 22.82
CA ASN A 127 -3.41 -23.23 21.69
C ASN A 127 -4.28 -23.14 20.42
N GLN A 128 -4.23 -22.00 19.72
CA GLN A 128 -5.00 -21.76 18.48
C GLN A 128 -4.13 -22.05 17.23
N GLY A 129 -3.66 -23.29 17.04
CA GLY A 129 -2.68 -23.61 15.98
C GLY A 129 -3.07 -23.17 14.56
N PHE A 130 -4.12 -23.76 13.98
CA PHE A 130 -4.55 -23.43 12.61
C PHE A 130 -5.04 -21.99 12.46
N SER A 131 -5.94 -21.52 13.35
CA SER A 131 -6.52 -20.18 13.22
C SER A 131 -5.46 -19.08 13.35
N SER A 132 -4.50 -19.25 14.26
CA SER A 132 -3.38 -18.32 14.42
C SER A 132 -2.48 -18.32 13.19
N TRP A 133 -2.06 -19.51 12.72
CA TRP A 133 -1.24 -19.64 11.51
C TRP A 133 -1.91 -18.98 10.29
N PHE A 134 -3.18 -19.31 10.03
CA PHE A 134 -3.91 -18.83 8.87
C PHE A 134 -4.12 -17.30 8.91
N LYS A 135 -4.49 -16.74 10.07
CA LYS A 135 -4.58 -15.30 10.26
C LYS A 135 -3.23 -14.61 10.06
N ASN A 136 -2.15 -15.20 10.57
CA ASN A 136 -0.81 -14.64 10.43
C ASN A 136 -0.34 -14.68 8.97
N LEU A 137 -0.64 -15.76 8.24
CA LEU A 137 -0.40 -15.89 6.81
C LEU A 137 -1.12 -14.77 6.04
N ILE A 138 -2.45 -14.65 6.17
CA ILE A 138 -3.23 -13.62 5.48
C ILE A 138 -2.77 -12.22 5.88
N ALA A 139 -2.47 -11.99 7.15
CA ALA A 139 -2.01 -10.69 7.63
C ALA A 139 -0.73 -10.25 6.94
N HIS A 140 0.31 -11.09 6.93
CA HIS A 140 1.55 -10.76 6.23
C HIS A 140 1.34 -10.66 4.72
N ALA A 141 0.49 -11.52 4.17
CA ALA A 141 0.22 -11.52 2.74
C ALA A 141 -0.56 -10.27 2.30
N SER A 142 -1.41 -9.69 3.17
CA SER A 142 -2.13 -8.43 2.91
C SER A 142 -1.22 -7.23 2.67
N VAL A 143 0.02 -7.23 3.18
CA VAL A 143 0.99 -6.16 2.91
C VAL A 143 1.26 -6.02 1.41
N PHE A 144 1.28 -7.15 0.68
CA PHE A 144 1.44 -7.16 -0.77
C PHE A 144 0.22 -6.63 -1.52
N VAL A 145 -0.94 -6.57 -0.88
CA VAL A 145 -2.17 -5.95 -1.42
C VAL A 145 -2.18 -4.46 -1.12
N VAL A 146 -1.85 -4.08 0.12
CA VAL A 146 -1.95 -2.70 0.60
C VAL A 146 -0.95 -1.77 -0.06
N ILE A 147 0.28 -2.22 -0.30
CA ILE A 147 1.32 -1.37 -0.92
C ILE A 147 0.92 -0.94 -2.35
N PRO A 148 0.53 -1.84 -3.28
CA PRO A 148 0.00 -1.44 -4.58
C PRO A 148 -1.23 -0.54 -4.49
N ILE A 149 -2.17 -0.82 -3.58
CA ILE A 149 -3.37 0.02 -3.40
C ILE A 149 -2.98 1.44 -2.99
N MET A 150 -2.14 1.58 -1.96
CA MET A 150 -1.69 2.89 -1.49
C MET A 150 -0.88 3.61 -2.56
N PHE A 151 -0.13 2.88 -3.38
CA PHE A 151 0.56 3.46 -4.51
C PHE A 151 -0.44 4.00 -5.57
N ILE A 152 -1.48 3.25 -5.91
CA ILE A 152 -2.57 3.71 -6.80
C ILE A 152 -3.23 4.97 -6.22
N PHE A 153 -3.51 5.00 -4.92
CA PHE A 153 -4.03 6.21 -4.29
C PHE A 153 -3.06 7.39 -4.42
N SER A 154 -1.75 7.17 -4.33
CA SER A 154 -0.76 8.22 -4.55
C SER A 154 -0.75 8.72 -6.01
N THR A 155 -0.90 7.82 -7.00
CA THR A 155 -0.93 8.22 -8.41
C THR A 155 -2.18 9.01 -8.80
N LEU A 156 -3.29 8.88 -8.06
CA LEU A 156 -4.49 9.71 -8.24
C LEU A 156 -4.20 11.20 -8.01
N PHE A 157 -3.43 11.53 -6.98
CA PHE A 157 -3.06 12.92 -6.69
C PHE A 157 -1.84 13.36 -7.50
N TRP A 158 -1.04 12.42 -8.00
CA TRP A 158 0.15 12.66 -8.80
C TRP A 158 -0.17 12.77 -10.30
N ASN A 159 -0.98 13.75 -10.70
CA ASN A 159 -1.31 13.98 -12.11
C ASN A 159 -0.13 14.65 -12.85
N ILE A 160 0.78 13.84 -13.39
CA ILE A 160 2.03 14.36 -13.98
C ILE A 160 1.80 15.15 -15.27
N GLN A 161 0.77 14.80 -16.04
CA GLN A 161 0.57 15.37 -17.38
C GLN A 161 0.23 16.86 -17.30
N ASP A 162 -0.71 17.23 -16.41
CA ASP A 162 -1.11 18.63 -16.20
C ASP A 162 0.07 19.48 -15.65
N LEU A 163 0.93 18.85 -14.87
CA LEU A 163 2.14 19.46 -14.30
C LEU A 163 3.22 19.69 -15.34
N LEU A 164 3.52 18.70 -16.17
CA LEU A 164 4.52 18.83 -17.21
C LEU A 164 4.09 19.89 -18.24
N VAL A 165 2.81 19.92 -18.61
CA VAL A 165 2.24 20.92 -19.54
C VAL A 165 2.29 22.32 -18.95
N SER A 166 1.96 22.50 -17.66
CA SER A 166 2.01 23.82 -17.02
C SER A 166 3.43 24.38 -16.90
N PHE A 167 4.44 23.56 -16.57
CA PHE A 167 5.84 24.00 -16.60
C PHE A 167 6.37 24.22 -18.03
N ALA A 168 5.99 23.36 -18.98
CA ALA A 168 6.40 23.46 -20.37
C ALA A 168 5.87 24.75 -21.04
N ASN A 169 4.65 25.17 -20.71
CA ASN A 169 4.07 26.42 -21.20
C ASN A 169 4.75 27.68 -20.64
N GLN A 170 5.51 27.60 -19.55
CA GLN A 170 6.29 28.71 -19.00
C GLN A 170 7.70 28.81 -19.60
N VAL A 171 8.22 27.73 -20.19
CA VAL A 171 9.55 27.68 -20.81
C VAL A 171 9.40 27.19 -22.25
N PRO A 172 9.41 28.09 -23.26
CA PRO A 172 9.13 27.76 -24.67
C PRO A 172 9.97 26.60 -25.24
N LEU A 173 11.20 26.42 -24.74
CA LEU A 173 12.07 25.30 -25.12
C LEU A 173 11.54 23.94 -24.60
N LEU A 174 10.92 23.91 -23.42
CA LEU A 174 10.34 22.69 -22.83
C LEU A 174 9.01 22.34 -23.48
N ALA A 175 8.19 23.31 -23.89
CA ALA A 175 6.97 23.07 -24.67
C ALA A 175 7.27 22.33 -25.99
N GLN A 176 8.33 22.72 -26.69
CA GLN A 176 8.72 22.09 -27.95
C GLN A 176 9.29 20.68 -27.75
N ILE A 177 10.12 20.48 -26.71
CA ILE A 177 10.67 19.15 -26.37
C ILE A 177 9.56 18.20 -25.90
N TYR A 178 8.63 18.69 -25.08
CA TYR A 178 7.50 17.89 -24.60
C TYR A 178 6.54 17.52 -25.73
N ALA A 179 6.17 18.47 -26.60
CA ALA A 179 5.30 18.18 -27.75
C ALA A 179 5.96 17.17 -28.71
N PHE A 180 7.26 17.28 -28.95
CA PHE A 180 8.03 16.33 -29.76
C PHE A 180 8.06 14.92 -29.15
N ILE A 181 8.31 14.80 -27.84
CA ILE A 181 8.33 13.50 -27.15
C ILE A 181 6.92 12.91 -27.09
N ALA A 182 5.89 13.72 -26.80
CA ALA A 182 4.50 13.28 -26.70
C ALA A 182 3.96 12.77 -28.04
N ASP A 183 4.33 13.41 -29.15
CA ASP A 183 4.00 12.95 -30.50
C ASP A 183 4.73 11.62 -30.83
N LEU A 184 6.01 11.50 -30.47
CA LEU A 184 6.83 10.31 -30.72
C LEU A 184 6.40 9.06 -29.93
N ILE A 185 5.82 9.22 -28.73
CA ILE A 185 5.32 8.10 -27.89
C ILE A 185 3.80 7.91 -27.96
N GLY A 186 3.09 8.65 -28.82
CA GLY A 186 1.63 8.56 -28.97
C GLY A 186 0.84 9.08 -27.77
N ALA A 187 1.42 9.96 -26.95
CA ALA A 187 0.78 10.60 -25.80
C ALA A 187 0.00 11.87 -26.17
N THR A 188 -0.73 11.85 -27.29
CA THR A 188 -1.53 12.98 -27.79
C THR A 188 -2.92 13.10 -27.15
N GLY A 189 -3.26 12.19 -26.22
CA GLY A 189 -4.45 12.32 -25.38
C GLY A 189 -4.10 12.98 -24.06
N SER A 190 -4.63 14.17 -23.79
CA SER A 190 -4.82 14.62 -22.41
C SER A 190 -5.78 13.64 -21.77
N GLY A 191 -5.21 12.66 -21.08
CA GLY A 191 -5.93 11.77 -20.20
C GLY A 191 -6.47 12.55 -19.02
N ASN A 192 -7.47 13.38 -19.27
CA ASN A 192 -8.12 14.18 -18.27
C ASN A 192 -8.69 13.19 -17.25
N ILE A 193 -8.25 13.27 -16.00
CA ILE A 193 -8.95 12.60 -14.90
C ILE A 193 -10.37 13.17 -14.92
N ALA A 194 -11.35 12.32 -15.23
CA ALA A 194 -12.74 12.73 -15.29
C ALA A 194 -13.23 13.02 -13.86
N GLY A 195 -13.28 14.30 -13.50
CA GLY A 195 -13.78 14.79 -12.21
C GLY A 195 -12.75 15.60 -11.43
N GLU A 196 -13.21 16.62 -10.73
CA GLU A 196 -12.37 17.41 -9.83
C GLU A 196 -12.03 16.57 -8.58
N LEU A 197 -10.73 16.47 -8.25
CA LEU A 197 -10.28 15.85 -7.01
C LEU A 197 -10.78 16.65 -5.80
N PRO A 198 -11.06 16.02 -4.64
CA PRO A 198 -11.41 16.73 -3.42
C PRO A 198 -10.35 17.77 -3.05
N HIS A 199 -10.78 19.03 -2.88
CA HIS A 199 -9.93 20.15 -2.46
C HIS A 199 -10.24 20.60 -1.03
N LEU A 200 -9.36 21.40 -0.43
CA LEU A 200 -9.65 22.07 0.84
C LEU A 200 -10.03 23.53 0.57
N PRO A 201 -10.91 24.17 1.37
CA PRO A 201 -11.27 25.58 1.16
C PRO A 201 -10.08 26.57 1.17
N LEU A 202 -8.92 26.16 1.73
CA LEU A 202 -7.67 26.94 1.76
C LEU A 202 -6.80 26.75 0.49
N PHE A 203 -7.03 25.69 -0.28
CA PHE A 203 -6.29 25.35 -1.49
C PHE A 203 -7.28 25.26 -2.65
N SER A 204 -7.14 26.13 -3.66
CA SER A 204 -8.02 26.16 -4.82
C SER A 204 -8.16 24.77 -5.47
N THR A 205 -9.29 24.49 -6.11
CA THR A 205 -9.44 23.29 -6.94
C THR A 205 -8.30 23.25 -7.96
N GLY A 206 -7.46 22.20 -7.91
CA GLY A 206 -6.30 22.08 -8.80
C GLY A 206 -4.97 22.65 -8.27
N ASP A 207 -4.87 23.05 -7.00
CA ASP A 207 -3.59 23.51 -6.43
C ASP A 207 -2.53 22.39 -6.45
N PHE A 208 -1.57 22.54 -7.37
CA PHE A 208 -0.44 21.62 -7.57
C PHE A 208 0.25 21.22 -6.27
N ILE A 209 0.52 22.20 -5.40
CA ILE A 209 1.26 22.00 -4.16
C ILE A 209 0.48 21.07 -3.22
N PHE A 210 -0.85 21.22 -3.18
CA PHE A 210 -1.71 20.39 -2.34
C PHE A 210 -1.76 18.93 -2.83
N ASN A 211 -1.97 18.74 -4.13
CA ASN A 211 -1.99 17.40 -4.75
C ASN A 211 -0.63 16.69 -4.63
N LEU A 212 0.47 17.41 -4.86
CA LEU A 212 1.83 16.91 -4.68
C LEU A 212 2.10 16.51 -3.22
N ALA A 213 1.69 17.36 -2.27
CA ALA A 213 1.87 17.09 -0.85
C ALA A 213 1.10 15.85 -0.40
N ILE A 214 -0.14 15.65 -0.88
CA ILE A 214 -0.92 14.44 -0.59
C ILE A 214 -0.25 13.21 -1.21
N GLY A 215 0.17 13.27 -2.47
CA GLY A 215 0.89 12.16 -3.11
C GLY A 215 2.09 11.72 -2.27
N TYR A 216 2.94 12.68 -1.86
CA TYR A 216 4.07 12.38 -0.97
C TYR A 216 3.68 11.89 0.42
N ALA A 217 2.62 12.44 1.00
CA ALA A 217 2.12 11.99 2.29
C ALA A 217 1.66 10.53 2.22
N ILE A 218 0.92 10.16 1.18
CA ILE A 218 0.47 8.77 0.94
C ILE A 218 1.69 7.86 0.76
N LEU A 219 2.70 8.27 -0.03
CA LEU A 219 3.95 7.54 -0.17
C LEU A 219 4.66 7.31 1.18
N ALA A 220 4.76 8.34 2.02
CA ALA A 220 5.43 8.26 3.31
C ALA A 220 4.68 7.36 4.32
N LEU A 221 3.35 7.34 4.20
CA LEU A 221 2.44 6.55 5.03
C LEU A 221 2.32 5.09 4.60
N MET A 222 2.72 4.73 3.37
CA MET A 222 2.61 3.36 2.85
C MET A 222 3.07 2.28 3.83
N PRO A 223 4.27 2.36 4.42
CA PRO A 223 4.73 1.29 5.30
C PRO A 223 3.86 1.14 6.55
N LYS A 224 3.40 2.27 7.09
CA LYS A 224 2.54 2.30 8.26
C LYS A 224 1.13 1.77 7.95
N ALA A 225 0.58 2.13 6.79
CA ALA A 225 -0.72 1.61 6.35
C ALA A 225 -0.70 0.08 6.20
N ALA A 226 0.36 -0.45 5.59
CA ALA A 226 0.56 -1.89 5.48
C ALA A 226 0.71 -2.58 6.84
N ASP A 227 1.48 -2.01 7.77
CA ASP A 227 1.56 -2.52 9.14
C ASP A 227 0.20 -2.50 9.84
N MET A 228 -0.59 -1.42 9.69
CA MET A 228 -1.92 -1.30 10.29
C MET A 228 -2.90 -2.35 9.76
N VAL A 229 -2.95 -2.58 8.46
CA VAL A 229 -3.84 -3.60 7.87
C VAL A 229 -3.42 -5.00 8.29
N ARG A 230 -2.12 -5.29 8.27
CA ARG A 230 -1.58 -6.55 8.79
C ARG A 230 -2.01 -6.76 10.23
N ASP A 231 -1.81 -5.77 11.09
CA ASP A 231 -2.04 -5.90 12.52
C ASP A 231 -3.54 -5.97 12.84
N ALA A 232 -4.40 -5.31 12.05
CA ALA A 232 -5.85 -5.44 12.12
C ALA A 232 -6.33 -6.87 11.80
N ILE A 233 -5.69 -7.57 10.86
CA ILE A 233 -6.00 -8.96 10.53
C ILE A 233 -5.49 -9.93 11.62
N LYS A 234 -4.39 -9.58 12.30
CA LYS A 234 -3.78 -10.41 13.36
C LYS A 234 -4.58 -10.45 14.66
N ALA A 235 -5.49 -9.50 14.93
CA ALA A 235 -6.18 -9.41 16.21
C ALA A 235 -7.71 -9.34 16.07
N PRO A 236 -8.48 -9.97 16.96
CA PRO A 236 -9.68 -9.32 17.46
C PRO A 236 -9.23 -8.14 18.33
N ALA A 237 -9.44 -6.92 17.85
CA ALA A 237 -9.18 -5.71 18.62
C ALA A 237 -10.20 -5.58 19.75
N PHE A 238 -9.95 -6.18 20.90
CA PHE A 238 -10.61 -5.78 22.15
C PHE A 238 -9.60 -5.72 23.27
N LYS A 239 -9.07 -4.50 23.50
CA LYS A 239 -8.65 -4.11 24.84
C LYS A 239 -9.89 -4.19 25.72
N TYR A 240 -9.83 -5.06 26.71
CA TYR A 240 -10.71 -5.07 27.86
C TYR A 240 -10.89 -3.65 28.41
N GLY A 241 -12.03 -3.05 28.16
CA GLY A 241 -12.66 -2.16 29.13
C GLY A 241 -13.34 -3.04 30.17
N THR A 242 -12.55 -3.66 31.05
CA THR A 242 -13.09 -4.16 32.31
C THR A 242 -13.51 -2.97 33.16
N ALA A 243 -14.80 -2.66 33.14
CA ALA A 243 -15.49 -2.13 34.31
C ALA A 243 -16.85 -2.83 34.37
N PRO A 244 -17.03 -3.84 35.24
CA PRO A 244 -18.37 -4.18 35.72
C PRO A 244 -18.94 -2.96 36.44
N PRO A 245 -20.25 -2.69 36.40
CA PRO A 245 -20.83 -1.63 37.21
C PRO A 245 -20.76 -2.05 38.68
N SER A 246 -19.68 -1.69 39.37
CA SER A 246 -19.58 -1.84 40.82
C SER A 246 -20.41 -0.72 41.49
N ASN A 247 -21.73 -0.82 41.38
CA ASN A 247 -22.67 -0.06 42.21
C ASN A 247 -23.03 -0.81 43.50
N THR A 248 -22.06 -1.53 44.08
CA THR A 248 -22.13 -1.97 45.47
C THR A 248 -21.19 -1.11 46.29
N ALA A 249 -21.59 0.14 46.53
CA ALA A 249 -21.12 0.89 47.69
C ALA A 249 -22.17 0.71 48.80
N PRO A 250 -21.91 -0.08 49.85
CA PRO A 250 -22.68 0.00 51.07
C PRO A 250 -22.17 1.23 51.84
N LEU A 251 -22.86 2.36 51.74
CA LEU A 251 -22.69 3.45 52.68
C LEU A 251 -23.53 3.15 53.91
N LEU A 252 -22.97 2.34 54.81
CA LEU A 252 -23.38 2.31 56.21
C LEU A 252 -22.64 3.43 56.95
N VAL A 253 -23.44 4.32 57.55
CA VAL A 253 -23.27 4.92 58.89
C VAL A 253 -21.95 5.65 59.16
N ASN A 254 -22.03 6.98 59.28
CA ASN A 254 -21.63 7.66 60.53
C ASN A 254 -22.13 9.11 60.55
N HIS A 255 -22.81 9.43 61.66
CA HIS A 255 -23.38 10.70 62.14
C HIS A 255 -24.72 11.15 61.54
#